data_AF-E2SDY0-F1
#
_entry.id   AF-E2SDY0-F1
#
_cell.length_a   1.000
_cell.length_b   1.000
_cell.length_c   1.000
_cell.angle_alpha   90.00
_cell.angle_beta   90.00
_cell.angle_gamma   90.00
#
_symmetry.space_group_name_H-M   'P 1'
#
loop_
_entity.id
_entity.type
_entity.pdbx_description
1 polymer ?
#
loop_
_entity_poly.entity_id
_entity_poly.type
_entity_poly.pdbx_seq_one_letter_code
_entity_poly.pdbx_strand_id
1 'polypeptide(L)'
;MVFTYNIKDLNSVGQVRLLLNDVDEHAPVFQDEEIAAFLLMEGEQVKLAAAQAIDVNASNELLASKVLRTQDLQVDGAKVADAMRAHAKALRQQHFDALEGDGYFEVVEYDQYPWPELT
;
A
#
# COMPACT_ATOMS: atom_id res chain seq x y z
N MET A 1 -11.13 -15.11 -12.18
CA MET A 1 -9.74 -14.85 -11.76
C MET A 1 -9.51 -15.64 -10.50
N VAL A 2 -8.48 -16.49 -10.46
CA VAL A 2 -8.15 -17.36 -9.32
C VAL A 2 -6.79 -16.91 -8.82
N PHE A 3 -6.65 -16.76 -7.49
CA PHE A 3 -5.37 -16.46 -6.87
C PHE A 3 -4.53 -17.74 -6.84
N THR A 4 -3.38 -17.74 -7.50
CA THR A 4 -2.56 -18.95 -7.66
C THR A 4 -1.46 -19.06 -6.60
N TYR A 5 -1.07 -17.97 -5.93
CA TYR A 5 -0.08 -18.05 -4.87
C TYR A 5 -0.61 -18.77 -3.61
N ASN A 6 0.30 -19.46 -2.92
CA ASN A 6 -0.01 -20.09 -1.65
C ASN A 6 -0.15 -19.04 -0.52
N ILE A 7 -1.39 -18.71 -0.16
CA ILE A 7 -1.71 -17.75 0.92
C ILE A 7 -1.43 -18.26 2.34
N LYS A 8 -1.08 -19.54 2.53
CA LYS A 8 -0.94 -20.11 3.88
C LYS A 8 0.29 -19.58 4.61
N ASP A 9 1.26 -19.05 3.88
CA ASP A 9 2.51 -18.49 4.40
C ASP A 9 2.61 -16.98 4.06
N LEU A 10 1.56 -16.21 4.37
CA LEU A 10 1.41 -14.80 3.99
C LEU A 10 2.42 -13.88 4.72
N ASN A 11 3.66 -13.86 4.24
CA ASN A 11 4.68 -12.89 4.62
C ASN A 11 4.35 -11.48 4.07
N SER A 12 5.12 -10.46 4.45
CA SER A 12 4.89 -9.08 4.01
C SER A 12 4.83 -8.94 2.48
N VAL A 13 5.63 -9.73 1.74
CA VAL A 13 5.62 -9.76 0.27
C VAL A 13 4.29 -10.27 -0.27
N GLY A 14 3.78 -11.39 0.25
CA GLY A 14 2.49 -11.94 -0.13
C GLY A 14 1.32 -11.01 0.21
N GLN A 15 1.43 -10.25 1.30
CA GLN A 15 0.44 -9.22 1.65
C GLN A 15 0.43 -8.06 0.65
N VAL A 16 1.60 -7.59 0.22
CA VAL A 16 1.71 -6.56 -0.83
C VAL A 16 1.15 -7.08 -2.16
N ARG A 17 1.48 -8.31 -2.58
CA ARG A 17 0.92 -8.93 -3.79
C ARG A 17 -0.60 -8.93 -3.79
N LEU A 18 -1.18 -9.33 -2.67
CA LEU A 18 -2.64 -9.36 -2.49
C LEU A 18 -3.26 -7.97 -2.67
N LEU A 19 -2.66 -6.93 -2.07
CA LEU A 19 -3.14 -5.55 -2.20
C LEU A 19 -2.95 -4.97 -3.60
N LEU A 20 -1.91 -5.38 -4.33
CA LEU A 20 -1.70 -5.02 -5.74
C LEU A 20 -2.72 -5.70 -6.67
N ASN A 21 -3.42 -6.74 -6.20
CA ASN A 21 -4.12 -7.72 -7.05
C ASN A 21 -3.16 -8.41 -8.05
N ASP A 22 -1.93 -8.69 -7.61
CA ASP A 22 -0.98 -9.55 -8.30
C ASP A 22 -1.26 -11.01 -7.92
N VAL A 23 -2.08 -11.67 -8.73
CA VAL A 23 -2.72 -12.94 -8.34
C VAL A 23 -2.26 -14.14 -9.14
N ASP A 24 -1.47 -13.94 -10.20
CA ASP A 24 -0.99 -14.98 -11.11
C ASP A 24 0.53 -15.15 -10.98
N GLU A 25 0.94 -16.27 -10.37
CA GLU A 25 2.34 -16.61 -10.15
C GLU A 25 3.12 -16.92 -11.43
N HIS A 26 2.42 -17.25 -12.52
CA HIS A 26 3.05 -17.52 -13.81
C HIS A 26 3.24 -16.24 -14.64
N ALA A 27 2.57 -15.16 -14.27
CA ALA A 27 2.67 -13.85 -14.92
C ALA A 27 2.67 -12.72 -13.87
N PRO A 28 3.65 -12.71 -12.95
CA PRO A 28 3.71 -11.70 -11.90
C PRO A 28 3.88 -10.30 -12.48
N VAL A 29 3.18 -9.32 -11.91
CA VAL A 29 3.40 -7.90 -12.25
C VAL A 29 4.77 -7.44 -11.73
N PHE A 30 5.13 -7.87 -10.53
CA PHE A 30 6.43 -7.63 -9.91
C PHE A 30 7.01 -8.93 -9.35
N GLN A 31 8.34 -9.07 -9.40
CA GLN A 31 9.06 -10.16 -8.74
C GLN A 31 9.09 -9.96 -7.22
N ASP A 32 9.35 -11.04 -6.48
CA ASP A 32 9.39 -10.98 -5.00
C ASP A 32 10.48 -10.02 -4.51
N GLU A 33 11.62 -9.94 -5.21
CA GLU A 33 12.71 -9.03 -4.89
C GLU A 33 12.32 -7.55 -5.10
N GLU A 34 11.48 -7.26 -6.09
CA GLU A 34 10.98 -5.90 -6.35
C GLU A 34 9.99 -5.49 -5.26
N ILE A 35 9.13 -6.42 -4.83
CA ILE A 35 8.20 -6.19 -3.72
C ILE A 35 8.95 -6.00 -2.40
N ALA A 36 9.99 -6.80 -2.16
CA ALA A 36 10.87 -6.63 -1.01
C ALA A 36 11.57 -5.26 -1.03
N ALA A 37 11.95 -4.75 -2.20
CA ALA A 37 12.52 -3.41 -2.32
C ALA A 37 11.49 -2.32 -1.99
N PHE A 38 10.24 -2.44 -2.43
CA PHE A 38 9.18 -1.50 -2.05
C PHE A 38 8.91 -1.51 -0.54
N LEU A 39 8.91 -2.69 0.09
CA LEU A 39 8.80 -2.82 1.54
C LEU A 39 9.94 -2.09 2.25
N LEU A 40 11.18 -2.30 1.81
CA LEU A 40 12.35 -1.64 2.40
C LEU A 40 12.27 -0.11 2.27
N MET A 41 11.84 0.40 1.10
CA MET A 41 11.70 1.84 0.86
C MET A 41 10.67 2.49 1.77
N GLU A 42 9.59 1.77 2.10
CA GLU A 42 8.48 2.27 2.91
C GLU A 42 8.56 1.85 4.38
N GLY A 43 9.72 1.37 4.84
CA GLY A 43 9.97 1.03 6.24
C GLY A 43 9.21 -0.20 6.73
N GLU A 44 9.11 -1.22 5.88
CA GLU A 44 8.36 -2.48 6.10
C GLU A 44 6.85 -2.27 6.27
N GLN A 45 6.33 -1.10 5.87
CA GLN A 45 4.90 -0.79 5.94
C GLN A 45 4.17 -1.32 4.70
N VAL A 46 3.51 -2.47 4.86
CA VAL A 46 2.81 -3.20 3.79
C VAL A 46 1.86 -2.34 2.96
N LYS A 47 1.03 -1.51 3.61
CA LYS A 47 0.06 -0.64 2.89
C LYS A 47 0.76 0.45 2.07
N LEU A 48 1.85 1.02 2.59
CA LEU A 48 2.62 2.04 1.89
C LEU A 48 3.41 1.43 0.73
N ALA A 49 4.05 0.27 0.95
CA ALA A 49 4.75 -0.49 -0.09
C ALA A 49 3.81 -0.88 -1.24
N ALA A 50 2.60 -1.37 -0.92
CA ALA A 50 1.58 -1.66 -1.92
C ALA A 50 1.14 -0.41 -2.67
N ALA A 51 0.90 0.71 -1.98
CA ALA A 51 0.55 1.98 -2.64
C ALA A 51 1.66 2.44 -3.61
N GLN A 52 2.92 2.29 -3.22
CA GLN A 52 4.07 2.62 -4.05
C GLN A 52 4.15 1.73 -5.30
N ALA A 53 3.99 0.41 -5.13
CA ALA A 53 3.98 -0.53 -6.25
C ALA A 53 2.83 -0.26 -7.24
N ILE A 54 1.64 0.09 -6.73
CA ILE A 54 0.49 0.48 -7.57
C ILE A 54 0.81 1.73 -8.39
N ASP A 55 1.45 2.74 -7.82
CA ASP A 55 1.81 3.97 -8.55
C ASP A 55 2.87 3.72 -9.64
N VAL A 56 3.82 2.82 -9.38
CA VAL A 56 4.78 2.36 -10.40
C VAL A 56 4.04 1.64 -11.53
N ASN A 57 3.13 0.72 -11.21
CA ASN A 57 2.36 -0.01 -12.22
C ASN A 57 1.44 0.93 -13.03
N ALA A 58 0.79 1.90 -12.38
CA ALA A 58 -0.03 2.91 -13.06
C ALA A 58 0.78 3.75 -14.07
N SER A 59 2.06 3.97 -13.79
CA SER A 59 2.96 4.67 -14.70
C SER A 59 3.31 3.81 -15.91
N ASN A 60 3.53 2.50 -15.72
CA ASN A 60 3.72 1.54 -16.80
C ASN A 60 2.48 1.44 -17.72
N GLU A 61 1.27 1.38 -17.15
CA GLU A 61 0.01 1.36 -17.89
C GLU A 61 -0.19 2.63 -18.74
N LEU A 62 0.16 3.79 -18.19
CA LEU A 62 0.08 5.05 -18.93
C LEU A 62 1.07 5.07 -20.11
N LEU A 63 2.30 4.55 -19.92
CA LEU A 63 3.29 4.45 -20.99
C LEU A 63 2.86 3.44 -22.06
N ALA A 64 2.32 2.28 -21.67
CA ALA A 64 1.79 1.27 -22.59
C ALA A 64 0.63 1.83 -23.43
N SER A 65 -0.30 2.57 -22.81
CA SER A 65 -1.40 3.23 -23.53
C SER A 65 -0.92 4.27 -24.54
N LYS A 66 0.15 5.03 -24.23
CA LYS A 66 0.76 5.96 -25.19
C LYS A 66 1.31 5.23 -26.41
N VAL A 67 1.97 4.09 -26.22
CA VAL A 67 2.48 3.26 -27.32
C VAL A 67 1.31 2.70 -28.15
N LEU A 68 0.26 2.16 -27.51
CA LEU A 68 -0.90 1.64 -28.22
C LEU A 68 -1.65 2.68 -29.05
N ARG A 69 -1.77 3.93 -28.56
CA ARG A 69 -2.32 5.05 -29.34
C ARG A 69 -1.53 5.35 -30.60
N THR A 70 -0.22 5.08 -30.63
CA THR A 70 0.59 5.21 -31.85
C THR A 70 0.43 4.03 -32.82
N GLN A 71 -0.21 2.94 -32.39
CA GLN A 71 -0.43 1.71 -33.17
C GLN A 71 -1.92 1.44 -33.48
N ASP A 72 -2.71 2.49 -33.66
CA ASP A 72 -4.15 2.45 -34.03
C ASP A 72 -5.08 1.69 -33.06
N LEU A 73 -4.62 1.35 -31.85
CA LEU A 73 -5.43 0.72 -30.79
C LEU A 73 -5.68 1.71 -29.64
N GLN A 74 -6.94 2.07 -29.43
CA GLN A 74 -7.31 3.07 -28.42
C GLN A 74 -7.68 2.41 -27.09
N VAL A 75 -6.74 2.43 -26.13
CA VAL A 75 -6.99 2.09 -24.73
C VAL A 75 -6.96 3.36 -23.88
N ASP A 76 -7.91 3.52 -22.95
CA ASP A 76 -7.97 4.67 -22.04
C ASP A 76 -7.09 4.47 -20.79
N GLY A 77 -5.78 4.35 -21.01
CA GLY A 77 -4.82 4.13 -19.92
C GLY A 77 -4.73 5.29 -18.93
N ALA A 78 -5.20 6.49 -19.29
CA ALA A 78 -5.30 7.61 -18.36
C ALA A 78 -6.31 7.31 -17.25
N LYS A 79 -7.51 6.86 -17.60
CA LYS A 79 -8.53 6.47 -16.61
C LYS A 79 -8.09 5.29 -15.74
N VAL A 80 -7.41 4.30 -16.34
CA VAL A 80 -6.87 3.16 -15.58
C VAL A 80 -5.84 3.64 -14.56
N ALA A 81 -4.87 4.45 -15.00
CA ALA A 81 -3.85 5.01 -14.11
C ALA A 81 -4.45 5.88 -13.00
N ASP A 82 -5.50 6.65 -13.29
CA ASP A 82 -6.19 7.46 -12.28
C ASP A 82 -6.94 6.61 -11.24
N ALA A 83 -7.60 5.54 -11.67
CA ALA A 83 -8.24 4.59 -10.75
C ALA A 83 -7.20 3.90 -9.85
N MET A 84 -6.05 3.53 -10.40
CA MET A 84 -4.94 2.95 -9.65
C MET A 84 -4.37 3.94 -8.62
N ARG A 85 -4.13 5.20 -9.01
CA ARG A 85 -3.68 6.25 -8.07
C ARG A 85 -4.69 6.52 -6.96
N ALA A 86 -5.98 6.46 -7.26
CA ALA A 86 -7.03 6.57 -6.25
C ALA A 86 -6.96 5.41 -5.24
N HIS A 87 -6.72 4.19 -5.71
CA HIS A 87 -6.51 3.03 -4.85
C HIS A 87 -5.26 3.18 -3.98
N ALA A 88 -4.13 3.59 -4.56
CA ALA A 88 -2.89 3.86 -3.81
C ALA A 88 -3.09 4.93 -2.73
N LYS A 89 -3.84 6.00 -3.03
CA LYS A 89 -4.20 7.03 -2.04
C LYS A 89 -5.03 6.46 -0.89
N ALA A 90 -6.00 5.59 -1.18
CA ALA A 90 -6.81 4.95 -0.14
C ALA A 90 -5.96 4.09 0.81
N LEU A 91 -4.99 3.32 0.28
CA LEU A 91 -4.09 2.52 1.11
C LEU A 91 -3.21 3.38 2.03
N ARG A 92 -2.70 4.51 1.53
CA ARG A 92 -1.96 5.49 2.35
C ARG A 92 -2.85 6.06 3.46
N GLN A 93 -4.08 6.44 3.14
CA GLN A 93 -5.02 6.94 4.14
C GLN A 93 -5.30 5.90 5.23
N GLN A 94 -5.57 4.65 4.83
CA GLN A 94 -5.78 3.54 5.78
C GLN A 94 -4.56 3.24 6.67
N HIS A 95 -3.36 3.63 6.27
CA HIS A 95 -2.19 3.55 7.13
C HIS A 95 -2.21 4.68 8.17
N PHE A 96 -2.42 5.92 7.76
CA PHE A 96 -2.51 7.06 8.67
C PHE A 96 -3.69 6.96 9.65
N ASP A 97 -4.88 6.57 9.19
CA ASP A 97 -6.05 6.39 10.04
C ASP A 97 -5.80 5.34 11.14
N ALA A 98 -5.01 4.30 10.83
CA ALA A 98 -4.65 3.27 11.80
C ALA A 98 -3.68 3.79 12.88
N LEU A 99 -2.82 4.76 12.54
CA LEU A 99 -1.95 5.43 13.51
C LEU A 99 -2.73 6.41 14.40
N GLU A 100 -3.72 7.11 13.84
CA GLU A 100 -4.58 8.02 14.60
C GLU A 100 -5.51 7.28 15.58
N GLY A 101 -5.95 6.07 15.23
CA GLY A 101 -6.79 5.23 16.10
C GLY A 101 -6.09 4.67 17.34
N ASP A 102 -4.76 4.72 17.43
CA ASP A 102 -3.96 4.25 18.57
C ASP A 102 -3.61 5.40 19.55
N GLY A 103 -3.99 6.64 19.23
CA GLY A 103 -3.67 7.84 19.99
C GLY A 103 -4.71 8.25 21.02
N TYR A 104 -4.99 7.41 22.03
CA TYR A 104 -5.63 7.92 23.26
C TYR A 104 -4.59 8.67 24.09
N PHE A 105 -4.53 9.99 23.97
CA PHE A 105 -4.01 10.83 25.05
C PHE A 105 -5.08 10.85 26.14
N GLU A 106 -4.96 9.99 27.15
CA GLU A 106 -5.70 10.17 28.39
C GLU A 106 -5.19 11.44 29.06
N VAL A 107 -5.97 12.52 28.95
CA VAL A 107 -5.79 13.69 29.81
C VAL A 107 -6.22 13.25 31.20
N VAL A 108 -5.28 12.73 31.98
CA VAL A 108 -5.46 12.58 33.43
C VAL A 108 -5.58 13.99 34.01
N GLU A 109 -6.69 14.25 34.69
CA GLU A 109 -6.81 15.43 35.53
C GLU A 109 -5.70 15.36 36.58
N TYR A 110 -4.91 16.44 36.69
CA TYR A 110 -3.90 16.54 37.73
C TYR A 110 -4.63 16.70 39.07
N ASP A 111 -4.98 15.59 39.71
CA ASP A 111 -5.38 15.63 41.11
C ASP A 111 -4.16 16.05 41.93
N GLN A 112 -4.25 17.21 42.55
CA GLN A 112 -3.21 17.73 43.43
C GLN A 112 -3.11 16.82 44.65
N TYR A 113 -2.33 15.75 44.55
CA TYR A 113 -1.99 14.95 45.71
C TYR A 113 -1.26 15.88 46.70
N PRO A 114 -1.80 16.12 47.91
CA PRO A 114 -1.12 16.97 48.87
C PRO A 114 0.16 16.24 49.29
N TRP A 115 1.30 16.87 49.04
CA TRP A 115 2.60 16.39 49.48
C TRP A 115 2.53 16.10 50.98
N PRO A 116 2.90 14.89 51.45
CA PRO A 116 2.91 14.62 52.87
C PRO A 116 3.99 15.49 53.49
N GLU A 117 3.58 16.47 54.29
CA GLU A 117 4.49 17.28 55.07
C GLU A 117 5.31 16.34 55.96
N LEU A 118 6.64 16.36 55.76
CA LEU A 118 7.58 15.65 56.61
C LEU A 118 7.49 16.27 58.01
N THR A 119 6.85 15.57 58.94
CA THR A 119 6.93 15.83 60.38
C THR A 119 7.94 14.91 61.02
#